data_AF-A0A933WD60-F1
#
_entry.id   AF-A0A933WD60-F1
#
_cell.length_a   1.000
_cell.length_b   1.000
_cell.length_c   1.000
_cell.angle_alpha   90.00
_cell.angle_beta   90.00
_cell.angle_gamma   90.00
#
_symmetry.space_group_name_H-M   'P 1'
#
loop_
_entity.id
_entity.type
_entity.pdbx_description
1 polymer ?
#
loop_
_entity_poly.entity_id
_entity_poly.type
_entity_poly.pdbx_seq_one_letter_code
_entity_poly.pdbx_strand_id
1 'polypeptide(L)' 'MALNQGGHNEIEGQGELPDLIVATQCFKRRQQPSDLLGAIVFFASEESDFITGQTLVVNGGSIMH' A
#
# COMPACT_ATOMS: atom_id res chain seq x y z
N MET A 1 -9.19 -23.76 41.69
CA MET A 1 -8.60 -22.82 42.66
C MET A 1 -7.19 -22.50 42.18
N ALA A 2 -6.96 -21.22 41.89
CA ALA A 2 -5.70 -20.52 41.54
C ALA A 2 -4.91 -20.89 40.25
N LEU A 3 -4.74 -19.84 39.44
CA LEU A 3 -3.86 -19.65 38.28
C LEU A 3 -2.42 -19.31 38.72
N ASN A 4 -1.41 -19.55 37.87
CA ASN A 4 -0.25 -18.66 37.66
C ASN A 4 0.58 -19.17 36.45
N GLN A 5 0.34 -18.70 35.22
CA GLN A 5 0.96 -17.52 34.57
C GLN A 5 2.50 -17.51 34.59
N GLY A 6 3.08 -18.04 33.51
CA GLY A 6 4.39 -17.64 32.99
C GLY A 6 4.18 -17.18 31.56
N GLY A 7 3.62 -15.98 31.39
CA GLY A 7 3.39 -15.39 30.07
C GLY A 7 4.71 -15.11 29.39
N HIS A 8 5.04 -15.89 28.37
CA HIS A 8 5.83 -15.38 27.26
C HIS A 8 4.98 -14.27 26.66
N ASN A 9 5.26 -13.02 27.04
CA ASN A 9 4.66 -11.87 26.39
C ASN A 9 5.22 -11.86 24.95
N GLU A 10 4.53 -12.56 24.06
CA GLU A 10 4.55 -12.21 22.65
C GLU A 10 4.15 -10.74 22.59
N ILE A 11 5.04 -9.91 22.07
CA ILE A 11 4.70 -8.53 21.75
C ILE A 11 3.76 -8.63 20.53
N GLU A 12 2.50 -8.98 20.77
CA GLU A 12 1.41 -8.92 19.80
C GLU A 12 1.18 -7.44 19.50
N GLY A 13 1.82 -6.94 18.45
CA GLY A 13 1.61 -5.56 18.03
C GLY A 13 2.75 -4.96 17.21
N GLN A 14 3.33 -5.71 16.30
CA GLN A 14 4.12 -5.14 15.22
C GLN A 14 3.70 -5.85 13.94
N GLY A 15 2.66 -5.33 13.28
CA GLY A 15 2.30 -5.81 11.93
C GLY A 15 3.55 -5.75 11.05
N GLU A 16 3.77 -6.77 10.23
CA GLU A 16 4.92 -6.76 9.33
C GLU A 16 4.90 -5.47 8.50
N LEU A 17 6.06 -4.91 8.17
CA LEU A 17 6.16 -3.65 7.42
C LEU A 17 5.16 -3.51 6.24
N PRO A 18 4.94 -4.57 5.43
CA PRO A 18 3.95 -4.52 4.36
C PRO A 18 2.50 -4.27 4.84
N ASP A 19 2.14 -4.77 6.01
CA ASP A 19 0.78 -4.68 6.56
C ASP A 19 0.51 -3.29 7.14
N LEU A 20 1.55 -2.62 7.65
CA LEU A 20 1.48 -1.21 8.04
C LEU A 20 1.24 -0.29 6.83
N ILE A 21 1.85 -0.59 5.69
CA ILE A 21 1.61 0.16 4.44
C ILE A 21 0.18 -0.07 3.96
N VAL A 22 -0.34 -1.30 4.03
CA VAL A 22 -1.74 -1.58 3.66
C VAL A 22 -2.72 -0.85 4.57
N ALA A 23 -2.38 -0.66 5.84
CA ALA A 23 -3.22 0.08 6.78
C ALA A 23 -3.38 1.56 6.37
N THR A 24 -2.36 2.19 5.78
CA THR A 24 -2.41 3.60 5.34
C THR A 24 -3.12 3.80 4.00
N GLN A 25 -3.25 2.75 3.18
CA GLN A 25 -3.90 2.82 1.87
C GLN A 25 -5.44 2.94 1.97
N CYS A 26 -6.07 3.60 1.01
CA CYS A 26 -7.53 3.52 0.83
C CYS A 26 -7.95 2.11 0.39
N PHE A 27 -7.16 1.48 -0.46
CA PHE A 27 -7.32 0.07 -0.80
C PHE A 27 -6.63 -0.83 0.23
N LYS A 28 -7.42 -1.63 0.97
CA LYS A 28 -6.93 -2.52 2.02
C LYS A 28 -6.38 -3.84 1.47
N ARG A 29 -5.46 -3.74 0.50
CA ARG A 29 -4.75 -4.88 -0.08
C ARG A 29 -3.37 -4.46 -0.55
N ARG A 30 -2.44 -5.41 -0.61
CA ARG A 30 -1.13 -5.18 -1.23
C ARG A 30 -1.30 -4.83 -2.71
N GLN A 31 -0.54 -3.83 -3.15
CA GLN A 31 -0.46 -3.47 -4.56
C GLN A 31 0.10 -4.65 -5.37
N GLN A 32 -0.49 -4.88 -6.54
CA GLN A 32 -0.04 -5.87 -7.50
C GLN A 32 0.52 -5.16 -8.73
N PRO A 33 1.43 -5.78 -9.50
CA PRO A 33 1.94 -5.19 -10.74
C PRO A 33 0.85 -4.77 -11.72
N SER A 34 -0.28 -5.50 -11.75
CA SER A 34 -1.44 -5.17 -12.58
C SER A 34 -2.06 -3.81 -12.29
N ASP A 35 -1.91 -3.28 -11.07
CA ASP A 35 -2.45 -1.97 -10.67
C ASP A 35 -1.73 -0.81 -11.36
N LEU A 36 -0.51 -1.03 -11.86
CA LEU A 36 0.28 -0.03 -12.58
C LEU A 36 -0.05 0.02 -14.08
N LEU A 37 -0.63 -1.05 -14.63
CA LEU A 37 -0.77 -1.22 -16.07
C LEU A 37 -1.57 -0.09 -16.73
N GLY A 38 -2.70 0.31 -16.13
CA GLY A 38 -3.52 1.39 -16.68
C GLY A 38 -2.77 2.72 -16.74
N ALA A 39 -2.02 3.06 -15.69
CA ALA A 39 -1.24 4.29 -15.64
C ALA A 39 -0.09 4.28 -16.67
N ILE A 40 0.60 3.15 -16.81
CA ILE A 40 1.69 2.99 -17.77
C ILE A 40 1.14 3.06 -19.20
N VAL A 41 0.04 2.37 -19.48
CA VAL A 41 -0.59 2.39 -20.82
C VAL A 41 -1.03 3.80 -21.16
N PHE A 42 -1.69 4.51 -20.23
CA PHE A 42 -2.10 5.91 -20.43
C PHE A 42 -0.91 6.82 -20.78
N PHE A 43 0.20 6.73 -20.03
CA PHE A 43 1.38 7.56 -20.31
C PHE A 43 2.16 7.13 -21.56
N ALA A 44 1.98 5.90 -22.02
CA ALA A 44 2.57 5.42 -23.25
C ALA A 44 1.71 5.71 -24.50
N SER A 45 0.47 6.15 -24.29
CA SER A 45 -0.51 6.33 -25.37
C SER A 45 -0.71 7.80 -25.73
N GLU A 46 -1.35 8.04 -26.88
CA GLU A 46 -1.59 9.39 -27.43
C GLU A 46 -2.51 10.23 -26.54
N GLU A 47 -3.32 9.60 -25.69
CA GLU A 47 -4.21 10.26 -24.73
C GLU A 47 -3.48 11.11 -23.68
N SER A 48 -2.15 11.00 -23.59
CA SER A 48 -1.30 11.80 -22.69
C SER A 48 -0.36 12.78 -23.42
N ASP A 49 -0.58 13.06 -24.71
CA ASP A 49 0.35 13.80 -25.58
C ASP A 49 0.80 15.19 -25.08
N PHE A 50 -0.01 15.85 -24.25
CA PHE A 50 0.28 17.16 -23.68
C PHE A 50 0.65 17.11 -22.18
N ILE A 51 0.90 15.92 -21.63
CA ILE A 51 1.25 15.73 -20.22
C ILE A 51 2.74 15.36 -20.11
N THR A 52 3.53 16.25 -19.48
CA THR A 52 4.96 16.03 -19.26
C THR A 52 5.43 16.61 -17.92
N GLY A 53 6.56 16.10 -17.41
CA GLY A 53 7.17 16.55 -16.15
C GLY A 53 6.38 16.22 -14.89
N GLN A 54 5.32 15.40 -14.98
CA GLN A 54 4.47 15.05 -13.85
C GLN A 54 4.92 13.73 -13.19
N THR A 55 4.63 13.61 -11.90
CA THR A 55 4.74 12.34 -11.16
C THR A 55 3.33 11.88 -10.77
N LEU A 56 2.88 10.74 -11.30
CA LEU A 56 1.63 10.13 -10.89
C LEU A 56 1.88 9.10 -9.77
N VAL A 57 1.31 9.36 -8.60
CA VAL A 57 1.42 8.45 -7.45
C VAL A 57 0.38 7.34 -7.57
N VAL A 58 0.82 6.13 -7.92
CA VAL A 58 -0.03 4.93 -7.95
C VAL A 58 0.29 4.06 -6.73
N ASN A 59 -0.30 4.36 -5.57
CA ASN A 59 0.03 3.70 -4.30
C ASN A 59 -1.19 3.25 -3.49
N GLY A 60 -2.34 3.06 -4.12
CA GLY A 60 -3.58 2.66 -3.43
C GLY A 60 -4.15 3.72 -2.48
N GLY A 61 -3.74 5.00 -2.63
CA GLY A 61 -4.24 6.12 -1.86
C GLY A 61 -3.57 6.33 -0.51
N SER A 62 -2.37 5.78 -0.30
CA SER A 62 -1.64 5.96 0.97
C SER A 62 -1.13 7.39 1.16
N ILE A 63 -0.95 8.16 0.09
CA ILE A 63 -0.49 9.55 0.11
C ILE A 63 -1.40 10.31 -0.86
N MET A 64 -1.84 11.49 -0.46
CA MET A 64 -2.59 12.41 -1.30
C MET A 64 -1.67 13.58 -1.68
N HIS A 65 -1.63 13.91 -2.97
CA HIS A 65 -0.86 15.02 -3.53
C HIS A 65 -1.76 16.22 -3.76
#